data_AF-A0A950Z981-F1
#
_entry.id   AF-A0A950Z981-F1
#
_cell.length_a   1.000
_cell.length_b   1.000
_cell.length_c   1.000
_cell.angle_alpha   90.00
_cell.angle_beta   90.00
_cell.angle_gamma   90.00
#
_symmetry.space_group_name_H-M   'P 1'
#
loop_
_entity.id
_entity.type
_entity.pdbx_description
1 polymer ?
#
loop_
_entity_poly.entity_id
_entity_poly.type
_entity_poly.pdbx_seq_one_letter_code
_entity_poly.pdbx_strand_id
1 'polypeptide(L)'
;MENNAEEKELVQRCLGGDEQAWSVLFHLHYEPLYAFLHRQSPWITSEQVEDLCQDTLSSVVRNLRQFAGRSSLKTWIFQIALHRYRDWVDQTQAAKRGSGKAPVSLNQENPETGLAPQVPDP
;
A
#
# COMPACT_ATOMS: atom_id res chain seq x y z
N MET A 1 -11.40 -2.37 30.54
CA MET A 1 -11.63 -3.68 29.87
C MET A 1 -12.93 -3.68 29.06
N GLU A 2 -13.84 -2.72 29.28
CA GLU A 2 -15.10 -2.50 28.54
C GLU A 2 -14.94 -2.52 27.01
N ASN A 3 -13.98 -1.78 26.44
CA ASN A 3 -13.82 -1.64 24.98
C ASN A 3 -13.58 -2.95 24.20
N ASN A 4 -13.03 -4.00 24.79
CA ASN A 4 -12.70 -5.23 24.04
C ASN A 4 -13.95 -6.09 23.81
N ALA A 5 -14.88 -6.12 24.77
CA ALA A 5 -16.13 -6.84 24.61
C ALA A 5 -17.03 -6.18 23.55
N GLU A 6 -17.14 -4.85 23.61
CA GLU A 6 -17.89 -4.06 22.62
C GLU A 6 -17.27 -4.16 21.22
N GLU A 7 -15.95 -4.11 21.11
CA GLU A 7 -15.23 -4.30 19.84
C GLU A 7 -15.49 -5.70 19.25
N LYS A 8 -15.42 -6.75 20.09
CA LYS A 8 -15.72 -8.11 19.66
C LYS A 8 -17.16 -8.26 19.18
N GLU A 9 -18.11 -7.69 19.90
CA GLU A 9 -19.52 -7.70 19.52
C GLU A 9 -19.75 -6.99 18.19
N LEU A 10 -19.15 -5.80 18.01
CA LEU A 10 -19.21 -5.06 16.75
C LEU A 10 -18.68 -5.91 15.58
N VAL A 11 -17.53 -6.58 15.77
CA VAL A 11 -16.95 -7.47 14.77
C VAL A 11 -17.89 -8.65 14.47
N GLN A 12 -18.45 -9.30 15.49
CA GLN A 12 -19.38 -10.43 15.28
C GLN A 12 -20.62 -10.01 14.49
N ARG A 13 -21.22 -8.86 14.82
CA ARG A 13 -22.36 -8.32 14.07
C ARG A 13 -22.01 -8.02 12.61
N CYS A 14 -20.85 -7.42 12.35
CA CYS A 14 -20.37 -7.21 10.98
C CYS A 14 -20.23 -8.54 10.20
N LEU A 15 -19.65 -9.56 10.84
CA LEU A 15 -19.50 -10.89 10.25
C LEU A 15 -20.82 -11.63 10.05
N GLY A 16 -21.84 -11.28 10.84
CA GLY A 16 -23.22 -11.73 10.72
C GLY A 16 -24.03 -11.01 9.63
N GLY A 17 -23.45 -10.02 8.95
CA GLY A 17 -24.12 -9.28 7.88
C GLY A 17 -24.96 -8.09 8.34
N ASP A 18 -24.78 -7.62 9.59
CA ASP A 18 -25.47 -6.44 10.10
C ASP A 18 -24.92 -5.15 9.48
N GLU A 19 -25.70 -4.54 8.59
CA GLU A 19 -25.35 -3.29 7.90
C GLU A 19 -25.14 -2.11 8.86
N GLN A 20 -25.86 -2.06 9.98
CA GLN A 20 -25.68 -1.01 10.98
C GLN A 20 -24.33 -1.15 11.70
N ALA A 21 -23.92 -2.39 11.98
CA ALA A 21 -22.60 -2.66 12.55
C ALA A 21 -21.48 -2.20 11.61
N TRP A 22 -21.62 -2.43 10.30
CA TRP A 22 -20.68 -1.90 9.30
C TRP A 22 -20.65 -0.36 9.30
N SER A 23 -21.80 0.29 9.35
CA SER A 23 -21.88 1.75 9.43
C SER A 23 -21.16 2.30 10.67
N VAL A 24 -21.33 1.66 11.82
CA VAL A 24 -20.65 2.05 13.07
C VAL A 24 -19.14 1.86 12.95
N LEU A 25 -18.70 0.71 12.43
CA LEU A 25 -17.28 0.42 12.21
C LEU A 25 -16.63 1.47 11.30
N PHE A 26 -17.27 1.81 10.18
CA PHE A 26 -16.75 2.82 9.26
C PHE A 26 -16.72 4.21 9.90
N HIS A 27 -17.79 4.62 10.57
CA HIS A 27 -17.84 5.93 11.21
C HIS A 27 -16.74 6.10 12.27
N LEU A 28 -16.52 5.08 13.11
CA LEU A 28 -15.51 5.10 14.16
C LEU A 28 -14.07 5.15 13.65
N HIS A 29 -13.83 4.62 12.46
CA HIS A 29 -12.46 4.42 11.96
C HIS A 29 -12.07 5.32 10.80
N TYR A 30 -13.02 5.85 10.02
CA TYR A 30 -12.72 6.67 8.84
C TYR A 30 -11.95 7.94 9.19
N GLU A 31 -12.45 8.78 10.10
CA GLU A 31 -11.83 10.07 10.41
C GLU A 31 -10.44 9.91 11.07
N PRO A 32 -10.24 8.99 12.04
CA PRO A 32 -8.90 8.68 12.54
C PRO A 32 -7.95 8.13 11.47
N LEU A 33 -8.46 7.31 10.54
CA LEU A 33 -7.67 6.73 9.45
C LEU A 33 -7.24 7.81 8.45
N TYR A 34 -8.16 8.69 8.06
CA TYR A 34 -7.90 9.83 7.19
C TYR A 34 -6.80 10.72 7.77
N ALA A 35 -6.97 11.14 9.03
CA ALA A 35 -5.99 11.98 9.72
C ALA A 35 -4.62 11.31 9.82
N PHE A 36 -4.60 9.99 10.05
CA PHE A 36 -3.37 9.21 10.10
C PHE A 36 -2.63 9.19 8.75
N LEU A 37 -3.34 8.90 7.66
CA LEU A 37 -2.78 8.82 6.30
C LEU A 37 -2.31 10.19 5.81
N HIS A 38 -3.12 11.22 6.02
CA HIS A 38 -2.76 12.60 5.68
C HIS A 38 -1.49 13.06 6.43
N ARG A 39 -1.23 12.54 7.64
CA ARG A 39 0.00 12.84 8.40
C ARG A 39 1.23 12.08 7.90
N GLN A 40 1.09 10.98 7.17
CA GLN A 40 2.23 10.17 6.73
C GLN A 40 3.08 10.87 5.65
N SER A 41 2.47 11.76 4.86
CA SER A 41 3.15 12.45 3.76
C SER A 41 2.62 13.88 3.60
N PRO A 42 3.47 14.91 3.59
CA PRO A 42 3.02 16.28 3.32
C PRO A 42 2.66 16.54 1.85
N TRP A 43 2.94 15.59 0.95
CA TRP A 43 2.74 15.72 -0.50
C TRP A 43 1.52 14.95 -1.04
N ILE A 44 0.82 14.21 -0.17
CA ILE A 44 -0.38 13.47 -0.56
C ILE A 44 -1.56 14.44 -0.66
N THR A 45 -2.36 14.34 -1.71
CA THR A 45 -3.56 15.17 -1.86
C THR A 45 -4.71 14.60 -1.03
N SER A 46 -5.70 15.43 -0.71
CA SER A 46 -6.92 14.96 -0.01
C SER A 46 -7.60 13.82 -0.77
N GLU A 47 -7.72 13.91 -2.10
CA GLU A 47 -8.27 12.86 -2.96
C GLU A 47 -7.52 11.53 -2.81
N GLN A 48 -6.18 11.57 -2.83
CA GLN A 48 -5.36 10.36 -2.64
C GLN A 48 -5.52 9.75 -1.24
N VAL A 49 -5.73 10.59 -0.20
CA VAL A 49 -6.03 10.10 1.15
C VAL A 49 -7.39 9.42 1.18
N GLU A 50 -8.41 9.99 0.53
CA GLU A 50 -9.75 9.39 0.42
C GLU A 50 -9.69 8.04 -0.28
N ASP A 51 -8.97 7.94 -1.39
CA ASP A 51 -8.76 6.68 -2.11
C ASP A 51 -8.09 5.62 -1.23
N LEU A 52 -7.02 5.98 -0.52
CA LEU A 52 -6.34 5.07 0.41
C LEU A 52 -7.25 4.64 1.57
N CYS A 53 -8.09 5.55 2.09
CA CYS A 53 -9.09 5.22 3.11
C CYS A 53 -10.08 4.18 2.58
N GLN A 54 -10.62 4.39 1.38
CA GLN A 54 -11.56 3.47 0.74
C GLN A 54 -10.93 2.10 0.48
N ASP A 55 -9.70 2.05 -0.05
CA ASP A 55 -8.96 0.81 -0.28
C ASP A 55 -8.65 0.05 1.02
N THR A 56 -8.32 0.80 2.08
CA THR A 56 -8.10 0.24 3.42
C THR A 56 -9.39 -0.35 3.97
N LEU A 57 -10.51 0.39 3.94
CA LEU A 57 -11.80 -0.12 4.44
C LEU A 57 -12.32 -1.28 3.60
N SER A 58 -12.13 -1.27 2.28
CA SER A 58 -12.42 -2.40 1.40
C SER A 58 -11.59 -3.62 1.77
N SER A 59 -10.31 -3.43 2.09
CA SER A 59 -9.44 -4.50 2.61
C SER A 59 -9.92 -5.01 3.97
N VAL A 60 -10.40 -4.13 4.85
CA VAL A 60 -11.00 -4.52 6.14
C VAL A 60 -12.21 -5.41 5.92
N VAL A 61 -13.15 -5.02 5.05
CA VAL A 61 -14.35 -5.83 4.74
C VAL A 61 -13.97 -7.23 4.28
N ARG A 62 -13.02 -7.34 3.34
CA ARG A 62 -12.55 -8.63 2.79
C ARG A 62 -11.84 -9.51 3.82
N ASN A 63 -11.14 -8.90 4.78
CA ASN A 63 -10.25 -9.61 5.69
C ASN A 63 -10.72 -9.64 7.14
N LEU A 64 -11.90 -9.09 7.47
CA LEU A 64 -12.39 -8.99 8.85
C LEU A 64 -12.48 -10.36 9.55
N ARG A 65 -12.81 -11.42 8.80
CA ARG A 65 -12.82 -12.81 9.31
C ARG A 65 -11.46 -13.28 9.83
N GLN A 66 -10.36 -12.67 9.37
CA GLN A 66 -9.00 -13.00 9.80
C GLN A 66 -8.56 -12.20 11.04
N PHE A 67 -9.36 -11.23 11.49
CA PHE A 67 -9.07 -10.50 12.71
C PHE A 67 -9.19 -11.42 13.93
N ALA A 68 -8.04 -11.80 14.49
CA ALA A 68 -7.94 -12.74 15.60
C ALA A 68 -8.00 -12.09 16.99
N GLY A 69 -8.25 -10.78 17.09
CA GLY A 69 -8.32 -10.07 18.38
C GLY A 69 -7.01 -10.03 19.17
N ARG A 70 -5.85 -10.22 18.51
CA ARG A 70 -4.51 -10.14 19.13
C ARG A 70 -4.03 -8.70 19.38
N SER A 71 -4.72 -7.74 18.77
CA SER A 71 -4.56 -6.29 18.95
C SER A 71 -5.94 -5.66 18.93
N SER A 72 -6.05 -4.36 19.26
CA SER A 72 -7.30 -3.63 18.99
C SER A 72 -7.62 -3.63 17.49
N LEU A 73 -8.90 -3.56 17.16
CA LEU A 73 -9.39 -3.44 15.79
C LEU A 73 -8.78 -2.20 15.12
N LYS A 74 -8.71 -1.08 15.84
CA LYS A 74 -8.05 0.15 15.37
C LYS A 74 -6.60 -0.12 14.96
N THR A 75 -5.81 -0.78 15.81
CA THR A 75 -4.41 -1.12 15.49
C THR A 75 -4.33 -1.99 14.24
N TRP A 76 -5.20 -2.98 14.11
CA TRP A 76 -5.22 -3.89 12.96
C TRP A 76 -5.58 -3.15 11.66
N ILE A 77 -6.60 -2.27 11.69
CA ILE A 77 -6.96 -1.42 10.55
C ILE A 77 -5.78 -0.53 10.14
N PHE A 78 -5.08 0.07 11.10
CA PHE A 78 -3.95 0.97 10.82
C PHE A 78 -2.73 0.22 10.26
N GLN A 79 -2.54 -1.06 10.62
CA GLN A 79 -1.53 -1.90 9.99
C GLN A 79 -1.87 -2.15 8.52
N ILE A 80 -3.14 -2.42 8.19
CA ILE A 80 -3.59 -2.53 6.79
C ILE A 80 -3.33 -1.22 6.06
N ALA A 81 -3.73 -0.09 6.65
CA ALA A 81 -3.53 1.24 6.09
C ALA A 81 -2.05 1.53 5.79
N LEU A 82 -1.17 1.18 6.73
CA LEU A 82 0.27 1.41 6.58
C LEU A 82 0.87 0.54 5.46
N HIS A 83 0.44 -0.71 5.32
CA HIS A 83 0.84 -1.53 4.17
C HIS A 83 0.37 -0.92 2.85
N ARG A 84 -0.90 -0.50 2.76
CA ARG A 84 -1.47 0.14 1.56
C ARG A 84 -0.75 1.44 1.21
N TYR A 85 -0.47 2.28 2.20
CA TYR A 85 0.29 3.51 2.01
C TYR A 85 1.70 3.24 1.47
N ARG A 86 2.42 2.25 2.01
CA ARG A 86 3.75 1.86 1.52
C ARG A 86 3.71 1.38 0.08
N ASP A 87 2.77 0.50 -0.25
CA ASP A 87 2.56 0.01 -1.62
C ASP A 87 2.32 1.18 -2.59
N TRP A 88 1.49 2.15 -2.19
CA TRP A 88 1.21 3.36 -2.98
C TRP A 88 2.44 4.25 -3.16
N VAL A 89 3.25 4.45 -2.11
CA VAL A 89 4.50 5.22 -2.20
C VAL A 89 5.47 4.54 -3.17
N ASP A 90 5.65 3.23 -3.05
CA ASP A 90 6.57 2.47 -3.90
C ASP A 90 6.16 2.53 -5.37
N GLN A 91 4.86 2.39 -5.67
CA GLN A 91 4.31 2.54 -7.02
C GLN A 91 4.52 3.97 -7.58
N THR A 92 4.26 4.99 -6.75
CA THR A 92 4.44 6.40 -7.14
C THR A 92 5.91 6.73 -7.43
N GLN A 93 6.83 6.17 -6.65
CA GLN A 93 8.28 6.34 -6.86
C GLN A 93 8.78 5.56 -8.07
N ALA A 94 8.27 4.35 -8.31
CA ALA A 94 8.58 3.56 -9.50
C ALA A 94 8.12 4.27 -10.79
N ALA A 95 6.91 4.84 -10.79
CA ALA A 95 6.40 5.63 -11.91
C ALA A 95 7.30 6.85 -12.21
N LYS A 96 7.79 7.54 -11.17
CA LYS A 96 8.73 8.67 -11.29
C LYS A 96 10.12 8.26 -11.79
N ARG A 97 10.55 7.01 -11.56
CA ARG A 97 11.80 6.45 -12.12
C ARG A 97 11.65 6.05 -13.59
N GLY A 98 10.43 5.76 -14.05
CA GLY A 98 10.11 5.50 -15.45
C GLY A 98 10.03 6.76 -16.33
N SER A 99 9.86 7.93 -15.72
CA SER A 99 9.94 9.23 -16.42
C SER A 99 11.40 9.71 -16.54
N GLY A 100 12.17 9.12 -17.46
CA GLY A 100 13.32 9.80 -18.07
C GLY A 100 14.61 9.89 -17.26
N LYS A 101 15.21 8.76 -16.92
CA LYS A 101 16.65 8.50 -17.14
C LYS A 101 16.80 6.99 -17.24
N ALA A 102 17.10 6.51 -18.45
CA ALA A 102 17.38 5.10 -18.68
C ALA A 102 18.39 4.59 -17.63
N PRO A 103 18.26 3.36 -17.12
CA PRO A 103 19.37 2.76 -16.39
C PRO A 103 20.57 2.82 -17.33
N VAL A 104 21.65 3.44 -16.85
CA VAL A 104 22.92 3.47 -17.57
C VAL A 104 23.26 2.02 -17.91
N SER A 105 23.12 1.66 -19.19
CA SER A 105 23.54 0.36 -19.67
C SER A 105 25.06 0.44 -19.77
N LEU A 106 25.75 0.11 -18.68
CA LEU A 106 27.17 -0.22 -18.70
C LEU A 106 27.29 -1.65 -19.25
N ASN A 107 26.97 -1.84 -20.53
CA ASN A 107 27.42 -3.01 -21.26
C ASN A 107 28.42 -2.52 -22.32
N GLN A 108 29.67 -2.51 -21.91
CA GLN A 108 30.80 -2.34 -22.79
C GLN A 108 30.96 -3.64 -23.57
N GLU A 109 30.49 -3.65 -24.81
CA GLU A 109 30.91 -4.62 -25.81
C GLU A 109 31.64 -3.84 -26.92
N ASN A 110 32.96 -4.01 -26.96
CA ASN A 110 33.80 -3.58 -28.07
C ASN A 110 33.87 -4.74 -29.08
N PRO A 111 33.21 -4.68 -30.24
CA PRO A 111 33.26 -5.74 -31.22
C PRO A 111 34.39 -5.47 -32.22
N GLU A 112 35.63 -5.75 -31.85
CA GLU A 112 36.74 -5.78 -32.82
C GLU A 112 37.44 -7.14 -32.74
N THR A 113 36.72 -8.18 -33.12
CA THR A 113 37.38 -9.42 -33.55
C THR A 113 36.65 -9.94 -34.77
N GLY A 114 37.16 -9.53 -35.93
CA GLY A 114 36.62 -9.95 -37.21
C GLY A 114 37.66 -9.74 -38.31
N LEU A 115 38.48 -10.78 -38.50
CA LEU A 115 39.14 -11.15 -39.76
C LEU A 115 40.49 -10.46 -40.10
N ALA A 116 41.59 -11.20 -39.87
CA ALA A 116 42.85 -11.03 -40.62
C ALA A 116 42.61 -11.35 -42.11
N PRO A 117 43.31 -10.76 -43.12
CA PRO A 117 44.72 -11.13 -43.37
C PRO A 117 45.63 -10.10 -44.12
N GLN A 118 46.91 -10.48 -44.23
CA GLN A 118 47.91 -10.17 -45.29
C GLN A 118 49.00 -9.12 -45.02
N VAL A 119 50.21 -9.65 -44.82
CA VAL A 119 51.51 -8.99 -45.06
C VAL A 119 51.77 -8.88 -46.56
N PRO A 120 52.40 -7.78 -47.02
CA PRO A 120 53.51 -7.97 -47.95
C PRO A 120 54.75 -7.10 -47.63
N ASP A 121 55.88 -7.68 -47.98
CA ASP A 121 57.29 -7.21 -47.97
C ASP A 121 57.51 -5.96 -48.85
N PRO A 122 58.52 -5.11 -48.56
CA PRO A 122 59.88 -5.35 -49.08
C PRO A 122 61.04 -5.17 -48.07
#